data_AF-A0A069D3E3-F1
#
_entry.id   AF-A0A069D3E3-F1
#
_cell.length_a   1.000
_cell.length_b   1.000
_cell.length_c   1.000
_cell.angle_alpha   90.00
_cell.angle_beta   90.00
_cell.angle_gamma   90.00
#
_symmetry.space_group_name_H-M   'P 1'
#
loop_
_entity.id
_entity.type
_entity.pdbx_description
1 polymer ?
#
loop_
_entity_poly.entity_id
_entity_poly.type
_entity_poly.pdbx_seq_one_letter_code
_entity_poly.pdbx_strand_id
1 'polypeptide(L)' 'MASKNLEKANENLRYATLGFEEGVIAPANVLEAHTAWLSAQSEKIDAQIDIKLTEIYLQKSLGTLK' A
#
# COMPACT_ATOMS: atom_id res chain seq x y z
N MET A 1 8.52 0.94 -6.58
CA MET A 1 8.65 1.64 -5.29
C MET A 1 7.55 1.24 -4.32
N ALA A 2 6.27 1.24 -4.74
CA ALA A 2 5.11 0.87 -3.90
C ALA A 2 5.22 -0.50 -3.21
N SER A 3 5.71 -1.55 -3.89
CA SER A 3 5.84 -2.89 -3.29
C SER A 3 6.76 -2.93 -2.06
N LYS A 4 7.86 -2.17 -2.10
CA LYS A 4 8.87 -2.12 -1.03
C LYS A 4 8.39 -1.27 0.16
N ASN A 5 7.56 -0.24 -0.10
CA ASN A 5 6.89 0.53 0.94
C ASN A 5 5.84 -0.32 1.67
N LEU A 6 5.08 -1.12 0.94
CA LEU A 6 4.08 -2.02 1.51
C LEU A 6 4.71 -3.09 2.39
N GLU A 7 5.85 -3.65 1.97
CA GLU A 7 6.62 -4.62 2.76
C GLU A 7 7.12 -4.03 4.08
N LYS A 8 7.65 -2.80 4.04
CA LYS A 8 8.04 -2.05 5.26
C LYS A 8 6.84 -1.76 6.15
N ALA A 9 5.71 -1.34 5.58
CA ALA A 9 4.52 -1.01 6.35
C ALA A 9 3.88 -2.25 7.00
N ASN A 10 3.91 -3.40 6.31
CA ASN A 10 3.53 -4.70 6.88
C ASN A 10 4.39 -5.09 8.07
N GLU A 11 5.71 -5.00 7.93
CA GLU A 11 6.62 -5.37 9.03
C GLU A 11 6.50 -4.40 10.21
N ASN A 12 6.31 -3.10 9.94
CA ASN A 12 6.05 -2.11 10.97
C ASN A 12 4.72 -2.39 11.71
N LEU A 13 3.68 -2.75 10.96
CA LEU A 13 2.39 -3.10 11.55
C LEU A 13 2.51 -4.36 12.41
N ARG A 14 3.19 -5.40 11.91
CA ARG A 14 3.45 -6.62 12.66
C ARG A 14 4.20 -6.36 13.96
N TYR A 15 5.25 -5.55 13.91
CA TYR A 15 6.04 -5.17 15.09
C TYR A 15 5.20 -4.37 16.09
N ALA A 16 4.43 -3.39 15.62
CA ALA A 16 3.58 -2.57 16.48
C ALA A 16 2.48 -3.40 17.16
N THR A 17 1.82 -4.30 16.42
CA THR A 17 0.79 -5.20 16.98
C THR A 17 1.38 -6.15 18.01
N LEU A 18 2.49 -6.82 17.70
CA LEU A 18 3.13 -7.76 18.63
C LEU A 18 3.59 -7.03 19.90
N GLY A 19 4.24 -5.88 19.77
CA GLY A 19 4.68 -5.11 20.93
C GLY A 19 3.53 -4.50 21.74
N PHE A 20 2.36 -4.29 21.13
CA PHE A 20 1.15 -3.88 21.86
C PHE A 20 0.53 -5.06 22.63
N GLU A 21 0.48 -6.25 22.04
CA GLU A 21 0.04 -7.48 22.73
C GLU A 21 0.94 -7.83 23.92
N GLU A 22 2.25 -7.60 23.78
CA GLU A 22 3.24 -7.75 24.86
C GLU A 22 3.22 -6.58 25.86
N GLY A 23 2.38 -5.56 25.65
CA GLY A 23 2.24 -4.39 26.53
C GLY A 23 3.42 -3.40 26.51
N VAL A 24 4.35 -3.55 25.56
CA VAL A 24 5.57 -2.75 25.41
C VAL A 24 5.33 -1.48 24.57
N ILE A 25 4.33 -1.51 23.68
CA ILE A 25 4.04 -0.41 22.74
C ILE A 25 2.68 0.20 23.06
N ALA A 26 2.58 1.53 22.94
CA ALA A 26 1.33 2.25 23.16
C ALA A 26 0.33 2.03 22.01
N PRO A 27 -1.00 2.06 22.28
CA PRO A 27 -2.02 1.96 21.24
C PRO A 27 -1.89 3.03 20.14
N ALA A 28 -1.32 4.20 20.46
CA ALA A 28 -1.07 5.27 19.49
C ALA A 28 -0.13 4.82 18.35
N ASN A 29 0.96 4.12 18.67
CA ASN A 29 1.93 3.64 17.68
C ASN A 29 1.32 2.56 16.78
N VAL A 30 0.41 1.73 17.31
CA VAL A 30 -0.33 0.74 16.54
C VAL A 30 -1.24 1.44 15.53
N LEU A 31 -1.94 2.48 15.96
CA LEU A 31 -2.80 3.29 15.08
C LEU A 31 -1.99 3.98 13.97
N GLU A 32 -0.83 4.53 14.30
CA GLU A 32 0.09 5.11 13.30
C GLU A 32 0.57 4.05 12.30
N ALA A 33 0.92 2.85 12.77
CA ALA A 33 1.32 1.75 11.91
C ALA A 33 0.17 1.29 10.98
N HIS A 34 -1.07 1.22 11.48
CA HIS A 34 -2.25 0.95 10.66
C HIS A 34 -2.48 2.03 9.60
N THR A 35 -2.32 3.29 9.97
CA THR A 35 -2.48 4.42 9.05
C THR A 35 -1.43 4.37 7.94
N ALA A 36 -0.17 4.15 8.29
CA ALA A 36 0.92 3.99 7.33
C ALA A 36 0.72 2.79 6.39
N TRP A 37 0.23 1.67 6.93
CA TRP A 37 -0.11 0.48 6.14
C TRP A 37 -1.24 0.76 5.14
N LEU A 38 -2.31 1.42 5.59
CA LEU A 38 -3.44 1.76 4.73
C LEU A 38 -3.01 2.69 3.58
N SER A 39 -2.19 3.70 3.87
CA SER A 39 -1.63 4.59 2.84
C SER A 39 -0.78 3.83 1.82
N ALA A 40 0.12 2.95 2.27
CA ALA A 40 0.94 2.14 1.37
C ALA A 40 0.11 1.17 0.51
N GLN A 41 -0.97 0.62 1.07
CA GLN A 41 -1.89 -0.25 0.35
C GLN A 41 -2.70 0.54 -0.71
N SER A 42 -3.13 1.76 -0.38
CA SER A 42 -3.78 2.67 -1.34
C SER A 42 -2.86 3.02 -2.50
N GLU A 43 -1.62 3.44 -2.23
CA GLU A 43 -0.64 3.77 -3.27
C GLU A 43 -0.39 2.61 -4.23
N LYS A 44 -0.38 1.37 -3.73
CA LYS A 44 -0.25 0.18 -4.59
C LYS A 44 -1.46 0.04 -5.52
N ILE A 45 -2.67 0.24 -5.01
CA ILE A 45 -3.90 0.15 -5.80
C ILE A 45 -3.91 1.24 -6.88
N ASP A 46 -3.58 2.47 -6.51
CA ASP A 46 -3.52 3.60 -7.44
C ASP A 46 -2.49 3.33 -8.55
N ALA A 47 -1.29 2.88 -8.20
CA ALA A 47 -0.28 2.52 -9.19
C ALA A 47 -0.73 1.39 -10.13
N GLN A 48 -1.49 0.41 -9.64
CA GLN A 48 -2.06 -0.65 -10.47
C GLN A 48 -3.16 -0.15 -11.40
N ILE A 49 -3.99 0.78 -10.93
CA ILE A 49 -5.03 1.43 -11.74
C ILE A 49 -4.37 2.26 -12.86
N ASP A 50 -3.32 3.03 -12.53
CA ASP A 50 -2.60 3.86 -13.50
C ASP A 50 -1.96 3.03 -14.62
N ILE A 51 -1.38 1.87 -14.30
CA ILE A 51 -0.87 0.94 -15.32
C ILE A 51 -1.99 0.53 -16.26
N LYS A 52 -3.14 0.11 -15.74
CA LYS A 52 -4.29 -0.31 -16.56
C LYS A 52 -4.85 0.83 -17.40
N LEU A 53 -4.95 2.03 -16.85
CA LEU A 53 -5.37 3.21 -17.60
C LEU A 53 -4.39 3.52 -18.72
N THR A 54 -3.09 3.46 -18.44
CA THR A 54 -2.04 3.71 -19.44
C THR A 54 -2.06 2.65 -20.54
N GLU A 55 -2.30 1.37 -20.21
CA GLU A 55 -2.52 0.30 -21.20
C GLU A 55 -3.75 0.55 -22.07
N ILE A 56 -4.87 0.96 -21.47
CA ILE A 56 -6.10 1.31 -22.20
C ILE A 56 -5.84 2.52 -23.12
N TYR A 57 -5.17 3.56 -22.62
CA TYR A 57 -4.82 4.73 -23.43
C TYR A 57 -3.88 4.36 -24.58
N LEU A 58 -2.89 3.50 -24.34
CA LEU A 58 -2.00 2.98 -25.37
C LEU A 58 -2.79 2.21 -26.43
N GLN A 59 -3.67 1.29 -26.03
CA GLN A 59 -4.52 0.53 -26.96
C GLN A 59 -5.48 1.43 -27.75
N LYS A 60 -5.99 2.50 -27.13
CA LYS A 60 -6.80 3.52 -27.81
C LYS A 60 -5.99 4.28 -28.85
N SER A 61 -4.77 4.71 -28.50
CA SER A 61 -3.85 5.39 -29.42
C SER A 61 -3.37 4.48 -30.56
N LEU A 62 -3.24 3.18 -30.32
CA LEU A 62 -2.89 2.18 -31.33
C LEU A 62 -4.07 1.77 -32.22
N GLY A 63 -5.29 2.24 -31.93
CA GLY A 63 -6.49 1.90 -32.69
C GLY A 63 -6.93 0.44 -32.54
N THR A 64 -6.38 -0.29 -31.56
CA THR A 64 -6.73 -1.69 -31.27
C THR A 64 -7.92 -1.81 -30.31
N LEU A 65 -8.33 -0.70 -29.69
CA LEU A 65 -9.54 -0.62 -28.88
C LEU A 65 -10.76 -0.52 -29.81
N LYS A 66 -11.50 -1.62 -29.98
CA LYS A 66 -12.80 -1.63 -30.67
C LYS A 66 -13.92 -1.15 -29.76
#